data_AF-A0A9P0L3Z5-F1
#
_entry.id   AF-A0A9P0L3Z5-F1
#
_cell.length_a   1.000
_cell.length_b   1.000
_cell.length_c   1.000
_cell.angle_alpha   90.00
_cell.angle_beta   90.00
_cell.angle_gamma   90.00
#
_symmetry.space_group_name_H-M   'P 1'
#
loop_
_entity.id
_entity.type
_entity.pdbx_description
1 polymer ?
#
loop_
_entity_poly.entity_id
_entity_poly.type
_entity_poly.pdbx_seq_one_letter_code
_entity_poly.pdbx_strand_id
1 'polypeptide(L)'
;MPKRIYNAWSQANMNEALEKYQSRNMGFNEIYPTYNIPKPTFRRHLKNLNKHKTIGRPKDLTAAMGEELVQHILELELCLFGLTIKDLRRLAYNLPRNIIFIIDLISKNNWRVGNGITHINL
;
A
#
# COMPACT_ATOMS: atom_id res chain seq x y z
N MET A 1 30.49 8.39 15.95
CA MET A 1 30.02 8.51 14.56
C MET A 1 29.06 9.68 14.48
N PRO A 2 29.24 10.66 13.58
CA PRO A 2 28.29 11.75 13.41
C PRO A 2 26.92 11.22 12.96
N LYS A 3 25.84 11.87 13.43
CA LYS A 3 24.45 11.48 13.11
C LYS A 3 24.20 11.62 11.61
N ARG A 4 23.68 10.57 10.97
CA ARG A 4 23.28 10.63 9.55
C ARG A 4 22.08 11.57 9.38
N ILE A 5 22.23 12.57 8.53
CA ILE A 5 21.13 13.45 8.10
C ILE A 5 20.49 12.80 6.87
N TYR A 6 19.28 12.29 7.04
CA TYR A 6 18.48 11.77 5.93
C TYR A 6 17.82 12.93 5.17
N ASN A 7 17.54 12.74 3.88
CA ASN A 7 16.85 13.71 3.02
C ASN A 7 17.54 15.08 2.89
N ALA A 8 18.87 15.12 2.90
CA ALA A 8 19.65 16.36 2.75
C ALA A 8 19.56 17.01 1.36
N TRP A 9 18.93 16.35 0.38
CA TRP A 9 18.76 16.83 -1.00
C TRP A 9 17.28 16.81 -1.39
N SER A 10 16.88 17.73 -2.25
CA SER A 10 15.51 17.85 -2.75
C SER A 10 15.35 17.14 -4.11
N GLN A 11 14.13 16.74 -4.45
CA GLN A 11 13.83 16.16 -5.77
C GLN A 11 14.12 17.15 -6.91
N ALA A 12 13.92 18.45 -6.68
CA ALA A 12 14.25 19.50 -7.64
C ALA A 12 15.75 19.52 -7.96
N ASN A 13 16.61 19.51 -6.93
CA ASN A 13 18.07 19.47 -7.10
C ASN A 13 18.51 18.22 -7.87
N MET A 14 17.87 17.08 -7.59
CA MET A 14 18.15 15.82 -8.28
C MET A 14 17.83 15.91 -9.79
N ASN A 15 16.68 16.50 -10.14
CA ASN A 15 16.25 16.63 -11.52
C ASN A 15 17.18 17.59 -12.28
N GLU A 16 17.51 18.75 -11.70
CA GLU A 16 18.43 19.72 -12.31
C GLU A 16 19.84 19.13 -12.51
N ALA A 17 20.33 18.36 -11.52
CA ALA A 17 21.61 17.67 -11.64
C ALA A 17 21.62 16.62 -12.76
N LEU A 18 20.50 15.91 -12.97
CA LEU A 18 20.36 14.96 -14.06
C LEU A 18 20.35 15.66 -15.42
N GLU A 19 19.64 16.78 -15.55
CA GLU A 19 19.62 17.60 -16.76
C GLU A 19 21.01 18.11 -17.12
N LYS A 20 21.70 18.77 -16.17
CA LYS A 20 23.06 19.30 -16.43
C LYS A 20 24.08 18.22 -16.75
N TYR A 21 23.95 17.03 -16.15
CA TYR A 21 24.78 15.89 -16.48
C TYR A 21 24.51 15.37 -17.90
N GLN A 22 23.24 15.29 -18.31
CA GLN A 22 22.86 14.86 -19.66
C GLN A 22 23.28 15.87 -20.73
N SER A 23 23.16 17.17 -20.45
CA SER A 23 23.64 18.25 -21.31
C SER A 23 25.17 18.35 -21.37
N ARG A 24 25.92 17.46 -20.69
CA ARG A 24 27.39 17.47 -20.54
C ARG A 24 27.97 18.78 -20.00
N ASN A 25 27.15 19.57 -19.30
CA ASN A 25 27.56 20.84 -18.73
C ASN A 25 28.30 20.66 -17.39
N MET A 26 28.14 19.51 -16.73
CA MET A 26 28.76 19.20 -15.43
C MET A 26 29.24 17.75 -15.36
N GLY A 27 30.43 17.55 -14.79
CA GLY A 27 31.02 16.24 -14.56
C GLY A 27 30.44 15.53 -13.33
N PHE A 28 30.52 14.19 -13.30
CA PHE A 28 29.99 13.38 -12.19
C PHE A 28 30.52 13.77 -10.80
N ASN A 29 31.79 14.22 -10.72
CA ASN A 29 32.43 14.59 -9.45
C ASN A 29 32.00 15.97 -8.95
N GLU A 30 31.52 16.84 -9.84
CA GLU A 30 31.13 18.22 -9.53
C GLU A 30 29.71 18.30 -8.94
N ILE A 31 28.89 17.27 -9.16
CA ILE A 31 27.50 17.24 -8.70
C ILE A 31 27.37 17.19 -7.17
N TYR A 32 28.31 16.51 -6.49
CA TYR A 32 28.30 16.44 -5.02
C TYR A 32 28.45 17.82 -4.37
N PRO A 33 29.51 18.61 -4.65
CA PRO A 33 29.67 19.92 -4.03
C PRO A 33 28.61 20.93 -4.48
N THR A 34 28.09 20.86 -5.71
CA THR A 34 27.08 21.83 -6.18
C THR A 34 25.69 21.59 -5.60
N TYR A 35 25.23 20.33 -5.55
CA TYR A 35 23.84 20.02 -5.20
C TYR A 35 23.68 19.32 -3.84
N ASN A 36 24.79 19.06 -3.14
CA ASN A 36 24.84 18.31 -1.88
C ASN A 36 24.22 16.89 -2.00
N ILE A 37 24.25 16.31 -3.21
CA ILE A 37 23.72 14.99 -3.51
C ILE A 37 24.86 13.96 -3.33
N PRO A 38 24.73 12.96 -2.45
CA PRO A 38 25.73 11.91 -2.34
C PRO A 38 25.97 11.18 -3.67
N LYS A 39 27.23 11.00 -4.06
CA LYS A 39 27.63 10.25 -5.27
C LYS A 39 26.92 8.90 -5.46
N PRO A 40 26.78 8.02 -4.43
CA PRO A 40 26.07 6.76 -4.61
C PRO A 40 24.58 6.96 -4.91
N THR A 41 23.95 7.97 -4.30
CA THR A 41 22.55 8.33 -4.58
C THR A 41 22.41 8.78 -6.02
N PHE A 42 23.22 9.75 -6.46
CA PHE A 42 23.18 10.23 -7.85
C PHE A 42 23.38 9.09 -8.87
N ARG A 43 24.35 8.20 -8.63
CA ARG A 43 24.58 7.02 -9.47
C ARG A 43 23.36 6.08 -9.53
N ARG A 44 22.63 5.91 -8.41
CA ARG A 44 21.42 5.09 -8.35
C ARG A 44 20.29 5.69 -9.20
N HIS A 45 20.15 7.02 -9.17
CA HIS A 45 19.20 7.76 -10.01
C HIS A 45 19.57 7.68 -11.50
N LEU A 46 20.84 7.87 -11.86
CA LEU A 46 21.31 7.72 -13.25
C LEU A 46 21.01 6.34 -13.83
N LYS A 47 21.20 5.27 -13.04
CA LYS A 47 20.91 3.89 -13.46
C LYS A 47 19.43 3.54 -13.41
N ASN A 48 18.55 4.49 -13.05
CA ASN A 48 17.12 4.25 -12.83
C ASN A 48 16.85 3.05 -11.89
N LEU A 49 17.69 2.85 -10.87
CA LEU A 49 17.58 1.76 -9.89
C LEU A 49 16.62 2.10 -8.73
N ASN A 50 15.90 3.22 -8.84
CA ASN A 50 14.92 3.70 -7.86
C ASN A 50 13.47 3.36 -8.23
N LYS A 51 13.24 2.44 -9.17
CA LYS A 51 11.90 2.06 -9.62
C LYS A 51 11.01 1.52 -8.50
N HIS A 52 11.60 0.94 -7.46
CA HIS A 52 10.87 0.48 -6.27
C HIS A 52 10.90 1.56 -5.19
N LYS A 53 9.80 2.32 -5.09
CA LYS A 53 9.58 3.36 -4.08
C LYS A 53 9.21 2.81 -2.70
N THR A 54 8.77 1.56 -2.64
CA THR A 54 8.40 0.88 -1.39
C THR A 54 9.66 0.42 -0.66
N ILE A 55 10.15 1.28 0.22
CA ILE A 55 11.15 0.90 1.22
C ILE A 55 10.40 0.11 2.30
N GLY A 56 10.66 -1.20 2.41
CA GLY A 56 10.07 -2.05 3.45
C GLY A 56 9.65 -3.43 2.96
N ARG A 57 9.03 -4.20 3.84
CA ARG A 57 8.39 -5.47 3.47
C ARG A 57 7.20 -5.20 2.54
N PRO A 58 6.93 -6.10 1.57
CA PRO A 58 5.70 -6.02 0.79
C PRO A 58 4.49 -6.06 1.74
N LYS A 59 3.41 -5.38 1.35
CA LYS A 59 2.16 -5.41 2.10
C LYS A 59 1.51 -6.77 1.85
N ASP A 60 1.30 -7.54 2.91
CA ASP A 60 0.66 -8.87 2.83
C ASP A 60 -0.83 -8.77 2.43
N LEU A 61 -1.45 -7.61 2.66
CA LEU A 61 -2.85 -7.34 2.34
C LEU A 61 -3.00 -6.58 1.01
N THR A 62 -3.55 -7.24 0.00
CA THR A 62 -3.92 -6.64 -1.30
C THR A 62 -5.00 -5.56 -1.11
N ALA A 63 -5.09 -4.61 -2.05
CA ALA A 63 -6.13 -3.57 -2.03
C ALA A 63 -7.55 -4.15 -1.92
N ALA A 64 -7.86 -5.16 -2.75
CA ALA A 64 -9.14 -5.87 -2.72
C ALA A 64 -9.47 -6.50 -1.35
N MET A 65 -8.48 -7.15 -0.71
CA MET A 65 -8.67 -7.72 0.64
C MET A 65 -8.89 -6.64 1.71
N GLY A 66 -8.33 -5.44 1.50
CA GLY A 66 -8.58 -4.29 2.35
C GLY A 66 -10.01 -3.76 2.22
N GLU A 67 -10.53 -3.66 1.00
CA GLU A 67 -11.90 -3.26 0.72
C GLU A 67 -12.92 -4.26 1.32
N GLU A 68 -12.65 -5.56 1.16
CA GLU A 68 -13.46 -6.64 1.73
C GLU A 68 -13.49 -6.59 3.27
N LEU A 69 -12.34 -6.32 3.91
CA LEU A 69 -12.26 -6.14 5.36
C LEU A 69 -13.09 -4.93 5.83
N VAL A 70 -13.06 -3.82 5.09
CA VAL A 70 -13.82 -2.61 5.41
C VAL A 70 -15.32 -2.88 5.30
N GLN A 71 -15.75 -3.52 4.22
CA GLN A 71 -17.15 -3.88 4.01
C GLN A 71 -17.68 -4.75 5.15
N HIS A 72 -16.90 -5.77 5.55
CA HIS A 72 -17.29 -6.65 6.63
C HIS A 72 -17.39 -5.94 8.00
N ILE A 73 -16.51 -4.96 8.27
CA ILE A 73 -16.60 -4.15 9.49
C ILE A 73 -17.89 -3.32 9.51
N LEU A 74 -18.25 -2.72 8.37
CA LEU A 74 -19.48 -1.93 8.26
C LEU A 74 -20.72 -2.79 8.51
N GLU A 75 -20.76 -4.02 7.98
CA GLU A 75 -21.85 -4.98 8.22
C GLU A 75 -21.96 -5.36 9.70
N LEU A 76 -20.83 -5.62 10.35
CA LEU A 76 -20.80 -5.96 11.78
C LEU A 76 -21.20 -4.77 12.67
N GLU A 77 -20.83 -3.55 12.29
CA GLU A 77 -21.25 -2.33 12.97
C GLU A 77 -22.76 -2.11 12.86
N LEU A 78 -23.36 -2.36 11.68
CA LEU A 78 -24.81 -2.32 11.48
C LEU A 78 -25.55 -3.34 12.35
N CYS A 79 -24.94 -4.49 12.61
CA CYS A 79 -25.45 -5.50 13.53
C CYS A 79 -25.20 -5.16 15.03
N LEU A 80 -24.75 -3.94 15.35
CA LEU A 80 -24.46 -3.45 16.70
C LEU A 80 -23.44 -4.30 17.47
N PHE A 81 -22.56 -5.02 16.76
CA PHE A 81 -21.43 -5.66 17.41
C PHE A 81 -20.46 -4.58 17.86
N GLY A 82 -20.29 -4.42 19.18
CA GLY A 82 -19.30 -3.52 19.78
C GLY A 82 -17.87 -4.00 19.51
N LEU A 83 -17.40 -3.86 18.26
CA LEU A 83 -16.10 -4.35 17.83
C LEU A 83 -14.97 -3.58 18.50
N THR A 84 -14.07 -4.32 19.14
CA THR A 84 -12.84 -3.74 19.68
C THR A 84 -11.70 -3.86 18.67
N ILE A 85 -10.68 -3.01 18.79
CA ILE A 85 -9.47 -3.06 17.96
C ILE A 85 -8.79 -4.44 18.00
N LYS A 86 -8.93 -5.18 19.11
CA LYS A 86 -8.39 -6.55 19.24
C LYS A 86 -9.10 -7.53 18.31
N ASP A 87 -10.42 -7.40 18.17
CA ASP A 87 -11.24 -8.26 17.32
C ASP A 87 -11.00 -7.96 15.85
N LEU A 88 -10.84 -6.68 15.50
CA LEU A 88 -10.44 -6.26 14.15
C LEU A 88 -9.08 -6.85 13.73
N ARG A 89 -8.09 -6.88 14.63
CA ARG A 89 -6.80 -7.51 14.35
C ARG A 89 -6.89 -9.03 14.18
N ARG A 90 -7.72 -9.71 14.97
CA ARG A 90 -8.00 -11.16 14.82
C ARG A 90 -8.67 -11.43 13.49
N LEU A 91 -9.63 -10.59 13.10
CA LEU A 91 -10.35 -10.69 11.84
C LEU A 91 -9.42 -10.51 10.64
N ALA A 92 -8.57 -9.48 10.68
CA ALA A 92 -7.55 -9.22 9.66
C ALA A 92 -6.56 -10.38 9.48
N TYR A 93 -6.19 -11.05 10.58
CA TYR A 93 -5.30 -12.22 10.54
C TYR A 93 -5.98 -13.47 9.96
N ASN A 94 -7.30 -13.60 10.15
CA ASN A 94 -8.10 -14.76 9.72
C ASN A 94 -8.69 -14.62 8.30
N LEU A 95 -8.55 -13.45 7.67
CA LEU A 95 -9.05 -13.18 6.32
C LEU A 95 -8.55 -14.11 5.19
N PRO A 96 -7.33 -14.69 5.19
CA PRO A 96 -6.92 -15.51 4.04
C PRO A 96 -7.68 -16.85 3.91
N ARG A 97 -8.62 -17.19 4.80
CA ARG A 97 -9.31 -18.50 4.80
C ARG A 97 -10.83 -18.48 4.98
N ASN A 98 -11.42 -17.41 5.51
CA ASN A 98 -12.76 -17.51 6.09
C ASN A 98 -13.93 -17.22 5.15
N ILE A 99 -13.74 -16.49 4.04
CA ILE A 99 -14.87 -16.12 3.17
C ILE A 99 -15.31 -17.27 2.25
N ILE A 100 -14.39 -18.13 1.83
CA ILE A 100 -14.73 -19.39 1.17
C ILE A 100 -15.57 -20.26 2.12
N PHE A 101 -15.26 -20.26 3.42
CA PHE A 101 -15.98 -21.06 4.41
C PHE A 101 -17.39 -20.53 4.68
N ILE A 102 -17.61 -19.21 4.71
CA ILE A 102 -18.94 -18.63 4.93
C ILE A 102 -19.83 -18.77 3.68
N ILE A 103 -19.29 -18.60 2.46
CA ILE A 103 -20.03 -18.85 1.22
C ILE A 103 -20.37 -20.34 1.09
N ASP A 104 -19.45 -21.24 1.44
CA ASP A 104 -19.67 -22.69 1.47
C ASP A 104 -20.66 -23.10 2.59
N LEU A 105 -20.65 -22.42 3.74
CA LEU A 105 -21.62 -22.63 4.83
C LEU A 105 -23.03 -22.12 4.48
N ILE A 106 -23.13 -21.01 3.74
CA ILE A 106 -24.39 -20.46 3.23
C ILE A 106 -24.93 -21.30 2.07
N SER A 107 -24.05 -21.82 1.20
CA SER A 107 -24.42 -22.72 0.11
C SER A 107 -24.85 -24.11 0.61
N LYS A 108 -24.24 -24.62 1.69
CA LYS A 108 -24.58 -25.92 2.30
C LYS A 108 -25.80 -25.88 3.22
N ASN A 109 -26.09 -24.75 3.86
CA ASN A 109 -27.28 -24.58 4.72
C ASN A 109 -28.42 -23.90 3.96
N ASN A 110 -29.01 -24.62 3.01
CA ASN A 110 -30.17 -24.22 2.22
C ASN A 110 -31.33 -23.73 3.11
N TRP A 111 -31.28 -22.47 3.53
CA TRP A 111 -32.27 -21.85 4.39
C TRP A 111 -33.45 -21.46 3.51
N ARG A 112 -34.38 -22.42 3.38
CA ARG A 112 -35.73 -22.17 2.89
C ARG A 112 -36.41 -21.17 3.84
N VAL A 113 -36.43 -19.88 3.48
CA VAL A 113 -37.54 -19.02 3.90
C VAL A 113 -38.61 -19.12 2.82
N GLY A 114 -39.68 -19.84 3.13
CA GLY A 114 -40.91 -19.70 2.38
C GLY A 114 -41.50 -18.30 2.58
N ASN A 115 -41.98 -17.76 1.46
CA ASN A 115 -43.07 -16.80 1.31
C ASN A 115 -42.90 -15.36 1.83
N GLY A 116 -42.92 -14.41 0.90
CA GLY A 116 -43.12 -12.98 1.19
C GLY A 116 -42.70 -12.04 0.07
N ILE A 117 -43.58 -11.89 -0.92
CA ILE A 117 -43.60 -10.94 -2.05
C ILE A 117 -42.88 -9.60 -1.76
N THR A 118 -41.96 -9.18 -2.63
CA THR A 118 -41.98 -7.83 -3.21
C THR A 118 -41.44 -7.88 -4.64
N HIS A 119 -42.30 -7.49 -5.58
CA HIS A 119 -41.91 -7.16 -6.94
C HIS A 119 -41.00 -5.93 -6.92
N ILE A 120 -39.86 -6.00 -7.60
CA ILE A 120 -39.26 -4.82 -8.21
C ILE A 120 -38.99 -5.18 -9.66
N ASN A 121 -39.84 -4.63 -10.53
CA ASN A 121 -39.65 -4.60 -11.97
C ASN A 121 -38.51 -3.63 -12.29
N LEU A 122 -37.65 -4.08 -13.21
CA LEU A 122 -36.70 -3.33 -14.07
C LEU A 122 -35.74 -2.34 -13.40
#